data_AF-A0A2N9LFH6-F1
#
_entry.id   AF-A0A2N9LFH6-F1
#
_cell.length_a   1.000
_cell.length_b   1.000
_cell.length_c   1.000
_cell.angle_alpha   90.00
_cell.angle_beta   90.00
_cell.angle_gamma   90.00
#
_symmetry.space_group_name_H-M   'P 1'
#
loop_
_entity.id
_entity.type
_entity.pdbx_description
1 polymer ?
#
loop_
_entity_poly.entity_id
_entity_poly.type
_entity_poly.pdbx_seq_one_letter_code
_entity_poly.pdbx_strand_id
1 'polypeptide(L)'
;MAKDWPRDIEAEVTFLPTDAGGRRGPAFSGYRPQFFYDGRDWDALQFYPDVEQVKPGDTVRVHFAFLSPQYHAGKVVPGKIFLVREGQRVVGYGCVTKILDLEESAQRAREREETKANRPASGLPSL
;
A
#
# COMPACT_ATOMS: atom_id res chain seq x y z
N MET A 1 9.40 7.13 20.48
CA MET A 1 9.99 5.98 19.78
C MET A 1 9.37 5.94 18.38
N ALA A 2 10.17 6.03 17.32
CA ALA A 2 9.64 5.89 15.97
C ALA A 2 9.07 4.48 15.83
N LYS A 3 7.78 4.39 15.46
CA LYS A 3 7.11 3.11 15.25
C LYS A 3 7.66 2.50 13.97
N ASP A 4 8.25 1.31 14.06
CA ASP A 4 8.84 0.65 12.89
C ASP A 4 7.72 -0.02 12.07
N TRP A 5 7.19 0.74 11.12
CA TRP A 5 6.16 0.27 10.21
C TRP A 5 6.78 -0.42 8.99
N PRO A 6 6.14 -1.47 8.45
CA PRO A 6 6.58 -2.07 7.20
C PRO A 6 6.54 -1.02 6.08
N ARG A 7 7.53 -1.05 5.19
CA ARG A 7 7.69 -0.06 4.11
C ARG A 7 8.25 -0.73 2.86
N ASP A 8 7.38 -1.08 1.93
CA ASP A 8 7.80 -1.70 0.67
C ASP A 8 8.35 -0.65 -0.31
N ILE A 9 7.73 0.54 -0.35
CA ILE A 9 8.15 1.64 -1.22
C ILE A 9 7.98 3.00 -0.53
N GLU A 10 8.69 4.00 -1.06
CA GLU A 10 8.43 5.42 -0.82
C GLU A 10 7.83 6.05 -2.08
N ALA A 11 6.91 6.98 -1.87
CA ALA A 11 6.30 7.76 -2.94
C ALA A 11 6.02 9.19 -2.47
N GLU A 12 5.95 10.10 -3.44
CA GLU A 12 5.31 11.40 -3.26
C GLU A 12 3.84 11.25 -3.67
N VAL A 13 2.92 11.75 -2.82
CA VAL A 13 1.48 11.64 -3.05
C VAL A 13 0.84 13.01 -2.85
N THR A 14 0.11 13.46 -3.87
CA THR A 14 -0.78 14.63 -3.80
C THR A 14 -2.20 14.14 -3.56
N PHE A 15 -2.79 14.49 -2.42
CA PHE A 15 -4.18 14.19 -2.12
C PHE A 15 -5.09 15.23 -2.74
N LEU A 16 -6.23 14.78 -3.26
CA LEU A 16 -7.23 15.69 -3.83
C LEU A 16 -7.86 16.56 -2.73
N PRO A 17 -8.07 17.85 -2.99
CA PRO A 17 -8.94 18.70 -2.19
C PRO A 17 -10.36 18.13 -2.06
N THR A 18 -11.06 18.50 -0.98
CA THR A 18 -12.43 18.03 -0.72
C THR A 18 -13.41 18.43 -1.82
N ASP A 19 -13.30 19.66 -2.34
CA ASP A 19 -14.13 20.21 -3.42
C ASP A 19 -13.86 19.56 -4.78
N ALA A 20 -12.64 19.04 -4.98
CA ALA A 20 -12.24 18.24 -6.14
C ALA A 20 -12.60 16.73 -6.00
N GLY A 21 -13.41 16.37 -5.00
CA GLY A 21 -13.89 15.00 -4.80
C GLY A 21 -12.98 14.11 -3.94
N GLY A 22 -11.96 14.69 -3.29
CA GLY A 22 -11.06 13.99 -2.38
C GLY A 22 -11.71 13.49 -1.08
N ARG A 23 -10.86 13.22 -0.07
CA ARG A 23 -11.36 12.81 1.25
C ARG A 23 -12.11 13.95 1.93
N ARG A 24 -13.13 13.63 2.73
CA ARG A 24 -13.86 14.62 3.53
C ARG A 24 -13.08 15.07 4.78
N GLY A 25 -12.17 14.23 5.27
CA GLY A 25 -11.41 14.47 6.48
C GLY A 25 -9.97 13.95 6.34
N PRO A 26 -9.11 14.26 7.32
CA PRO A 26 -7.70 13.92 7.26
C PRO A 26 -7.45 12.40 7.18
N ALA A 27 -6.28 12.04 6.68
CA ALA A 27 -5.75 10.69 6.74
C ALA A 27 -4.61 10.62 7.78
N PHE A 28 -4.49 9.48 8.46
CA PHE A 28 -3.47 9.22 9.48
C PHE A 28 -2.67 7.98 9.10
N SER A 29 -1.46 7.85 9.65
CA SER A 29 -0.65 6.64 9.47
C SER A 29 -1.43 5.37 9.87
N GLY A 30 -1.39 4.34 9.03
CA GLY A 30 -2.26 3.16 9.12
C GLY A 30 -3.52 3.24 8.26
N TYR A 31 -3.71 4.35 7.53
CA TYR A 31 -4.72 4.46 6.48
C TYR A 31 -4.53 3.36 5.43
N ARG A 32 -5.62 2.70 5.01
CA ARG A 32 -5.60 1.55 4.10
C ARG A 32 -6.41 1.79 2.81
N PRO A 33 -5.92 2.63 1.89
CA PRO A 33 -6.52 2.81 0.57
C PRO A 33 -6.11 1.73 -0.43
N GLN A 34 -6.61 1.87 -1.66
CA GLN A 34 -6.13 1.12 -2.81
C GLN A 34 -5.04 1.90 -3.57
N PHE A 35 -3.94 1.21 -3.88
CA PHE A 35 -2.88 1.63 -4.81
C PHE A 35 -3.27 1.13 -6.21
N PHE A 36 -3.83 2.01 -7.04
CA PHE A 36 -4.35 1.66 -8.35
C PHE A 36 -3.33 1.92 -9.45
N TYR A 37 -3.00 0.88 -10.19
CA TYR A 37 -2.14 0.96 -11.38
C TYR A 37 -2.50 -0.16 -12.35
N ASP A 38 -2.19 0.05 -13.64
CA ASP A 38 -2.41 -0.92 -14.72
C ASP A 38 -3.84 -1.54 -14.71
N GLY A 39 -4.85 -0.72 -14.37
CA GLY A 39 -6.25 -1.12 -14.36
C GLY A 39 -6.69 -1.96 -13.16
N ARG A 40 -5.88 -2.09 -12.10
CA ARG A 40 -6.20 -2.91 -10.92
C ARG A 40 -5.99 -2.16 -9.62
N ASP A 41 -6.89 -2.43 -8.66
CA ASP A 41 -6.81 -1.96 -7.29
C ASP A 41 -6.05 -2.96 -6.41
N TRP A 42 -5.11 -2.45 -5.61
CA TRP A 42 -4.34 -3.24 -4.67
C TRP A 42 -4.37 -2.61 -3.28
N ASP A 43 -4.78 -3.36 -2.26
CA ASP A 43 -4.79 -2.84 -0.91
C ASP A 43 -3.36 -2.57 -0.40
N ALA A 44 -3.15 -1.37 0.13
CA ALA A 44 -1.89 -0.98 0.75
C ALA A 44 -2.14 -0.15 2.01
N LEU A 45 -1.25 -0.25 2.98
CA LEU A 45 -1.17 0.65 4.13
C LEU A 45 -0.30 1.85 3.75
N GLN A 46 -0.68 3.03 4.25
CA GLN A 46 0.10 4.26 4.12
C GLN A 46 0.59 4.73 5.49
N PHE A 47 1.85 5.15 5.54
CA PHE A 47 2.49 5.76 6.69
C PHE A 47 3.14 7.08 6.29
N TYR A 48 2.97 8.09 7.13
CA TYR A 48 3.41 9.45 6.87
C TYR A 48 4.57 9.78 7.83
N PRO A 49 5.83 9.73 7.36
CA PRO A 49 6.98 9.88 8.23
C PRO A 49 7.20 11.32 8.73
N ASP A 50 6.71 12.32 7.97
CA ASP A 50 7.01 13.74 8.20
C ASP A 50 5.86 14.52 8.84
N VAL A 51 4.66 13.93 8.89
CA VAL A 51 3.45 14.60 9.35
C VAL A 51 2.59 13.67 10.21
N GLU A 52 1.93 14.23 11.22
CA GLU A 52 1.00 13.46 12.07
C GLU A 52 -0.28 13.07 11.31
N GLN A 53 -0.73 13.95 10.41
CA GLN A 53 -1.92 13.77 9.60
C GLN A 53 -1.75 14.47 8.25
N VAL A 54 -2.48 13.97 7.25
CA VAL A 54 -2.53 14.53 5.89
C VAL A 54 -3.90 15.11 5.64
N LYS A 55 -3.98 16.39 5.28
CA LYS A 55 -5.23 17.06 4.92
C LYS A 55 -5.54 16.88 3.43
N PRO A 56 -6.81 16.90 3.01
CA PRO A 56 -7.16 16.99 1.59
C PRO A 56 -6.46 18.19 0.93
N GLY A 57 -5.81 17.96 -0.21
CA GLY A 57 -5.02 18.97 -0.92
C GLY A 57 -3.51 18.94 -0.64
N ASP A 58 -3.07 18.27 0.43
CA ASP A 58 -1.64 18.20 0.76
C ASP A 58 -0.87 17.31 -0.22
N THR A 59 0.40 17.66 -0.45
CA THR A 59 1.38 16.78 -1.09
C THR A 59 2.40 16.36 -0.05
N VAL A 60 2.58 15.06 0.15
CA VAL A 60 3.41 14.51 1.22
C VAL A 60 4.22 13.30 0.75
N ARG A 61 5.31 13.05 1.46
CA ARG A 61 6.05 11.79 1.36
C ARG A 61 5.30 10.68 2.10
N VAL A 62 5.18 9.52 1.47
CA VAL A 62 4.39 8.39 1.97
C VAL A 62 5.21 7.10 1.85
N HIS A 63 5.25 6.32 2.92
CA HIS A 63 5.69 4.93 2.88
C HIS A 63 4.47 4.02 2.70
N PHE A 64 4.54 3.11 1.72
CA PHE A 64 3.49 2.14 1.48
C PHE A 64 3.93 0.75 1.91
N ALA A 65 3.00 -0.03 2.47
CA ALA A 65 3.15 -1.48 2.62
C ALA A 65 1.99 -2.19 1.93
N PHE A 66 2.30 -3.03 0.94
CA PHE A 66 1.30 -3.77 0.19
C PHE A 66 0.81 -4.98 0.99
N LEU A 67 -0.47 -5.30 0.87
CA LEU A 67 -1.00 -6.53 1.45
C LEU A 67 -0.65 -7.78 0.63
N SER A 68 -0.28 -7.59 -0.63
CA SER A 68 0.13 -8.68 -1.52
C SER A 68 1.39 -8.30 -2.31
N PRO A 69 2.53 -8.07 -1.61
CA PRO A 69 3.78 -7.55 -2.18
C PRO A 69 4.31 -8.40 -3.35
N GLN A 70 4.04 -9.70 -3.35
CA GLN A 70 4.46 -10.65 -4.39
C GLN A 70 3.99 -10.31 -5.80
N TYR A 71 2.88 -9.58 -5.94
CA TYR A 71 2.36 -9.14 -7.24
C TYR A 71 2.98 -7.85 -7.76
N HIS A 72 3.73 -7.14 -6.92
CA HIS A 72 4.27 -5.81 -7.19
C HIS A 72 5.78 -5.82 -7.50
N ALA A 73 6.52 -6.78 -6.93
CA ALA A 73 7.94 -6.99 -7.23
C ALA A 73 8.20 -7.07 -8.75
N GLY A 74 9.19 -6.31 -9.22
CA GLY A 74 9.50 -6.14 -10.65
C GLY A 74 8.50 -5.32 -11.49
N LYS A 75 7.35 -4.90 -10.95
CA LYS A 75 6.35 -4.07 -11.66
C LYS A 75 6.24 -2.66 -11.13
N VAL A 76 6.47 -2.49 -9.83
CA VAL A 76 6.52 -1.20 -9.15
C VAL A 76 7.98 -0.77 -9.11
N VAL A 77 8.29 0.36 -9.75
CA VAL A 77 9.64 0.92 -9.89
C VAL A 77 9.60 2.43 -9.68
N PRO A 78 10.73 3.09 -9.35
CA PRO A 78 10.79 4.54 -9.27
C PRO A 78 10.28 5.19 -10.56
N GLY A 79 9.51 6.26 -10.44
CA GLY A 79 8.82 6.94 -11.54
C GLY A 79 7.46 6.34 -11.91
N LYS A 80 7.07 5.18 -11.36
CA LYS A 80 5.73 4.62 -11.64
C LYS A 80 4.65 5.53 -11.04
N ILE A 81 3.72 5.95 -11.89
CA ILE A 81 2.55 6.73 -11.50
C ILE A 81 1.41 5.80 -11.10
N PHE A 82 0.66 6.19 -10.07
CA PHE A 82 -0.49 5.45 -9.56
C PHE A 82 -1.56 6.41 -9.03
N LEU A 83 -2.77 5.88 -8.84
CA LEU A 83 -3.85 6.59 -8.15
C LEU A 83 -4.02 6.01 -6.74
N VAL A 84 -4.33 6.88 -5.78
CA VAL A 84 -4.83 6.46 -4.46
C VAL A 84 -6.35 6.46 -4.53
N ARG A 85 -6.97 5.34 -4.21
CA ARG A 85 -8.43 5.18 -4.28
C ARG A 85 -9.04 4.73 -2.95
N GLU A 86 -10.31 5.08 -2.79
CA GLU A 86 -11.22 4.54 -1.77
C GLU A 86 -12.44 3.93 -2.46
N GLY A 87 -12.42 2.61 -2.59
CA GLY A 87 -13.35 1.92 -3.48
C GLY A 87 -13.17 2.45 -4.91
N GLN A 88 -14.26 2.93 -5.51
CA GLN A 88 -14.20 3.46 -6.87
C GLN A 88 -13.73 4.92 -6.96
N ARG A 89 -13.58 5.63 -5.84
CA ARG A 89 -13.28 7.06 -5.81
C ARG A 89 -11.77 7.31 -5.79
N VAL A 90 -11.28 8.16 -6.69
CA VAL A 90 -9.89 8.67 -6.65
C VAL A 90 -9.79 9.74 -5.57
N VAL A 91 -8.82 9.61 -4.67
CA VAL A 91 -8.57 10.55 -3.57
C VAL A 91 -7.16 11.14 -3.60
N GLY A 92 -6.30 10.69 -4.52
CA GLY A 92 -4.98 11.26 -4.71
C GLY A 92 -4.24 10.64 -5.90
N TYR A 93 -3.11 11.25 -6.25
CA TYR A 93 -2.20 10.82 -7.30
C TYR A 93 -0.82 10.66 -6.68
N GLY A 94 -0.07 9.64 -7.09
CA GLY A 94 1.26 9.42 -6.57
C GLY A 94 2.27 9.01 -7.62
N CYS A 95 3.54 9.26 -7.30
CA CYS A 95 4.70 8.82 -8.05
C CYS A 95 5.66 8.10 -7.10
N VAL A 96 6.02 6.86 -7.45
CA VAL A 96 6.98 6.08 -6.65
C VAL A 96 8.35 6.76 -6.74
N THR A 97 8.95 7.09 -5.60
CA THR A 97 10.26 7.73 -5.53
C THR A 97 11.37 6.72 -5.27
N LYS A 98 11.08 5.66 -4.48
CA LYS A 98 12.10 4.69 -4.08
C LYS A 98 11.49 3.31 -3.78
N ILE A 99 12.23 2.25 -4.10
CA ILE A 99 11.95 0.90 -3.58
C ILE A 99 12.68 0.73 -2.25
N LEU A 100 11.96 0.26 -1.25
CA LEU A 100 12.46 -0.03 0.08
C LEU A 100 12.50 -1.56 0.24
N ASP A 101 11.61 -2.15 1.04
CA ASP A 101 11.67 -3.57 1.41
C ASP A 101 10.84 -4.48 0.48
N LEU A 102 10.37 -3.96 -0.67
CA LEU A 102 9.38 -4.63 -1.52
C LEU A 102 9.79 -6.05 -1.95
N GLU A 103 11.04 -6.24 -2.38
CA GLU A 103 11.53 -7.55 -2.86
C GLU A 103 11.54 -8.59 -1.72
N GLU A 104 11.96 -8.18 -0.53
CA GLU A 104 12.00 -9.04 0.65
C GLU A 104 10.59 -9.36 1.13
N SER A 105 9.69 -8.37 1.14
CA SER A 105 8.26 -8.57 1.43
C SER A 105 7.61 -9.53 0.45
N ALA A 106 7.93 -9.40 -0.84
CA ALA A 106 7.43 -10.30 -1.89
C ALA A 106 7.93 -11.73 -1.69
N GLN A 107 9.22 -11.91 -1.39
CA GLN A 107 9.78 -13.23 -1.11
C GLN A 107 9.10 -13.88 0.11
N ARG A 108 8.99 -13.16 1.23
CA ARG A 108 8.29 -13.63 2.44
C ARG A 108 6.83 -14.02 2.16
N ALA A 109 6.15 -13.30 1.27
CA ALA A 109 4.77 -13.62 0.90
C ALA A 109 4.69 -14.92 0.09
N ARG A 110 5.58 -15.12 -0.90
CA ARG A 110 5.65 -16.35 -1.71
C ARG A 110 5.93 -17.58 -0.84
N GLU A 111 6.91 -17.50 0.06
CA GLU A 111 7.25 -18.61 0.99
C GLU A 111 6.06 -19.00 1.89
N ARG A 112 5.28 -18.00 2.34
CA ARG A 112 4.06 -18.24 3.16
C ARG A 112 2.96 -18.91 2.35
N GLU A 113 2.81 -18.59 1.07
CA GLU A 113 1.84 -19.23 0.18
C GLU A 113 2.22 -20.69 -0.08
N GLU A 114 3.49 -20.96 -0.37
CA GLU A 114 4.03 -22.31 -0.55
C GLU A 114 3.85 -23.18 0.71
N THR A 115 4.16 -22.62 1.89
CA THR A 115 3.98 -23.34 3.17
C THR A 115 2.52 -23.68 3.44
N LYS A 116 1.58 -22.80 3.07
CA LYS A 116 0.14 -23.07 3.19
C LYS A 116 -0.32 -24.14 2.21
N ALA A 117 0.17 -24.11 0.97
CA ALA A 117 -0.16 -25.09 -0.06
C ALA A 117 0.32 -26.51 0.32
N ASN A 118 1.47 -26.61 1.00
CA ASN A 118 2.05 -27.89 1.44
C ASN A 118 1.59 -28.35 2.84
N ARG A 119 0.63 -27.66 3.47
CA ARG A 119 0.08 -28.12 4.75
C ARG A 119 -0.78 -29.37 4.51
N PRO A 120 -0.53 -30.50 5.18
CA PRO A 120 -1.40 -31.67 5.05
C PRO A 120 -2.82 -31.26 5.44
N ALA A 121 -3.82 -31.66 4.64
CA ALA A 121 -5.21 -31.49 4.99
C ALA A 121 -5.40 -32.12 6.37
N SER A 122 -5.65 -31.32 7.40
CA SER A 122 -5.91 -31.82 8.73
C SER A 122 -7.08 -32.79 8.62
N GLY A 123 -6.81 -34.08 8.82
CA GLY A 123 -7.84 -35.09 8.91
C GLY A 123 -8.84 -34.63 9.96
N LEU A 124 -10.05 -34.29 9.53
CA LEU A 124 -11.17 -34.20 10.45
C LEU A 124 -11.23 -35.54 11.20
N PRO A 125 -11.20 -35.56 12.54
CA PRO A 125 -11.45 -36.80 13.25
C PRO A 125 -12.86 -37.24 12.84
N SER A 126 -12.95 -38.38 12.17
CA SER A 126 -14.22 -39.07 11.94
C SER A 126 -14.85 -39.35 13.30
N LEU A 127 -16.03 -38.77 13.53
CA LEU A 127 -16.88 -38.99 14.71
C LEU A 127 -17.29 -40.46 14.83
#